data_AF-F3GPU7-F1
#
_entry.id   AF-F3GPU7-F1
#
_cell.length_a   1.000
_cell.length_b   1.000
_cell.length_c   1.000
_cell.angle_alpha   90.00
_cell.angle_beta   90.00
_cell.angle_gamma   90.00
#
_symmetry.space_group_name_H-M   'P 1'
#
loop_
_entity.id
_entity.type
_entity.pdbx_description
1 polymer ?
#
loop_
_entity_poly.entity_id
_entity_poly.type
_entity_poly.pdbx_seq_one_letter_code
_entity_poly.pdbx_strand_id
1 'polypeptide(L)' 'RDLLASGSVRIDGEVVDRSFVFKLGATHVCQAGKKAFGRVTLVSEESSN' A
#
# COMPACT_ATOMS: atom_id res chain seq x y z
N ARG A 1 6.94 16.71 -4.28
CA ARG A 1 5.47 16.92 -4.19
C ARG A 1 4.92 15.69 -3.48
N ASP A 2 4.39 15.86 -2.28
CA ASP A 2 4.10 14.77 -1.34
C ASP A 2 2.70 14.19 -1.61
N LEU A 3 2.63 13.11 -2.39
CA LEU A 3 1.35 12.51 -2.86
C LEU A 3 0.53 11.84 -1.74
N LEU A 4 1.20 11.48 -0.64
CA LEU A 4 0.55 10.96 0.57
C LEU A 4 -0.20 12.08 1.33
N ALA A 5 0.34 13.30 1.34
CA ALA A 5 -0.30 14.44 1.99
C ALA A 5 -1.52 14.98 1.22
N SER A 6 -1.63 14.70 -0.09
CA SER A 6 -2.76 15.12 -0.93
C SER A 6 -3.94 14.14 -0.93
N GLY A 7 -3.93 13.10 -0.09
CA GLY A 7 -5.03 12.11 0.01
C GLY A 7 -5.29 11.35 -1.30
N SER A 8 -4.29 11.29 -2.18
CA SER A 8 -4.43 10.74 -3.53
C SER A 8 -3.99 9.28 -3.62
N VAL A 9 -3.58 8.69 -2.50
CA VAL A 9 -3.13 7.30 -2.39
C VAL A 9 -4.28 6.43 -1.92
N ARG A 10 -4.59 5.39 -2.69
CA ARG A 10 -5.58 4.38 -2.37
C ARG A 10 -4.92 3.01 -2.33
N ILE A 11 -5.29 2.17 -1.38
CA ILE A 11 -4.87 0.77 -1.31
C ILE A 11 -6.12 -0.10 -1.35
N ASP A 12 -6.16 -1.03 -2.31
CA ASP A 12 -7.30 -1.93 -2.55
C ASP A 12 -8.65 -1.21 -2.74
N GLY A 13 -8.61 0.07 -3.11
CA GLY A 13 -9.78 0.93 -3.30
C GLY A 13 -10.08 1.87 -2.12
N GLU A 14 -9.46 1.68 -0.96
CA GLU A 14 -9.61 2.55 0.20
C GLU A 14 -8.57 3.66 0.23
N VAL A 15 -8.97 4.88 0.59
CA VAL A 15 -8.02 5.99 0.79
C VAL A 15 -7.26 5.74 2.07
N VAL A 16 -5.93 5.66 1.98
CA VAL A 16 -5.05 5.40 3.11
C VAL A 16 -4.28 6.66 3.49
N ASP A 17 -3.96 6.79 4.78
CA ASP A 17 -3.11 7.87 5.31
C ASP A 17 -1.70 7.37 5.64
N ARG A 18 -0.88 8.23 6.25
CA ARG A 18 0.50 7.88 6.68
C ARG A 18 0.57 6.85 7.80
N SER A 19 -0.53 6.57 8.49
CA SER A 19 -0.61 5.56 9.54
C SER A 19 -0.90 4.17 8.99
N PHE A 20 -1.12 4.03 7.68
CA PHE A 20 -1.39 2.74 7.07
C PHE A 20 -0.17 1.81 7.15
N VAL A 21 -0.39 0.65 7.79
CA VAL A 21 0.59 -0.42 7.90
C VAL A 21 0.07 -1.63 7.13
N PHE A 22 0.87 -2.12 6.19
CA PHE A 22 0.54 -3.32 5.45
C PHE A 22 0.64 -4.55 6.34
N LYS A 23 -0.27 -5.51 6.15
CA LYS A 23 -0.20 -6.80 6.85
C LYS A 23 0.75 -7.74 6.12
N LEU A 24 1.56 -8.44 6.90
CA LEU A 24 2.39 -9.54 6.43
C LEU A 24 1.50 -10.67 5.88
N GLY A 25 1.89 -11.24 4.74
CA GLY A 25 1.12 -12.28 4.02
C GLY A 25 0.02 -11.74 3.09
N ALA A 26 -0.17 -10.42 3.00
CA ALA A 26 -1.21 -9.82 2.17
C ALA A 26 -0.63 -9.20 0.88
N THR A 27 -1.44 -9.24 -0.18
CA THR A 27 -1.17 -8.52 -1.43
C THR A 27 -2.09 -7.32 -1.49
N HIS A 28 -1.48 -6.15 -1.68
CA HIS A 28 -2.15 -4.86 -1.67
C HIS A 28 -1.83 -4.10 -2.96
N VAL A 29 -2.85 -3.56 -3.62
CA VAL A 29 -2.69 -2.74 -4.82
C VAL A 29 -2.74 -1.27 -4.42
N CYS A 30 -1.60 -0.61 -4.53
CA CYS A 30 -1.44 0.82 -4.29
C CYS A 30 -1.71 1.61 -5.57
N GLN A 31 -2.63 2.55 -5.51
CA GLN A 31 -2.88 3.53 -6.54
C GLN A 31 -2.49 4.91 -6.01
N ALA A 32 -1.61 5.62 -6.71
CA ALA A 32 -1.27 7.01 -6.40
C ALA A 32 -1.72 7.93 -7.54
N GLY A 33 -2.76 8.73 -7.31
CA GLY A 33 -3.33 9.59 -8.32
C GLY A 33 -4.01 8.82 -9.47
N LYS A 34 -3.96 9.37 -10.69
CA LYS A 34 -4.77 8.88 -11.84
C LYS A 34 -4.07 7.85 -12.73
N LYS A 35 -2.73 7.77 -12.71
CA LYS A 35 -1.94 6.93 -13.64
C LYS A 35 -0.88 6.06 -12.97
N ALA A 36 -0.61 6.22 -11.67
CA ALA A 36 0.39 5.39 -10.99
C ALA A 36 -0.31 4.28 -10.21
N PHE A 37 -0.02 3.04 -10.60
CA PHE A 37 -0.47 1.83 -9.94
C PHE A 37 0.76 0.98 -9.62
N GLY A 38 0.82 0.45 -8.41
CA GLY A 38 1.86 -0.45 -7.96
C GLY A 38 1.25 -1.56 -7.12
N ARG A 39 1.60 -2.81 -7.40
CA ARG A 39 1.17 -3.95 -6.60
C ARG A 39 2.28 -4.33 -5.64
N VAL A 40 1.96 -4.39 -4.36
CA VAL A 40 2.88 -4.76 -3.28
C VAL A 40 2.39 -6.06 -2.67
N THR A 41 3.21 -7.09 -2.74
CA THR A 41 2.95 -8.36 -2.04
C THR A 41 3.93 -8.44 -0.89
N LEU A 42 3.42 -8.44 0.34
CA LEU A 42 4.22 -8.71 1.52
C LEU A 42 4.22 -10.21 1.76
N VAL A 43 5.29 -10.87 1.31
CA VAL A 43 5.62 -12.20 1.77
C VAL A 43 6.12 -12.09 3.20
N SER A 44 5.38 -12.70 4.13
CA SER A 44 5.88 -12.91 5.48
C SER A 44 7.02 -13.91 5.41
N GLU A 45 8.26 -13.45 5.52
CA GLU A 45 9.32 -14.30 6.06
C GLU A 45 9.03 -14.49 7.55
N GLU A 46 7.99 -15.27 7.88
CA GLU A 46 8.09 -16.04 9.11
C GLU A 46 9.15 -17.08 8.80
N SER A 47 10.40 -16.69 9.11
CA SER A 47 11.53 -17.59 9.14
C SER A 47 11.11 -18.82 9.93
N SER A 48 11.28 -19.97 9.30
CA SER A 48 11.48 -21.25 9.96
C SER A 48 12.27 -21.06 11.26
N ASN A 49 11.71 -21.51 12.38
CA ASN A 49 12.48 -22.22 13.40
C ASN A 49 11.57 -23.13 14.22
#